data_AF-A0A6A5S6M5-F1
#
_entry.id   AF-A0A6A5S6M5-F1
#
_cell.length_a   1.000
_cell.length_b   1.000
_cell.length_c   1.000
_cell.angle_alpha   90.00
_cell.angle_beta   90.00
_cell.angle_gamma   90.00
#
_symmetry.space_group_name_H-M   'P 1'
#
loop_
_entity.id
_entity.type
_entity.pdbx_description
1 polymer ?
#
loop_
_entity_poly.entity_id
_entity_poly.type
_entity_poly.pdbx_seq_one_letter_code
_entity_poly.pdbx_strand_id
1 'polypeptide(L)'
;MASPGASSPGASSPGASSPGEASDSSEDQEAQRRAGNEEARLRGEGLAMLKKQNPLVNPTSLPPPPLRQSQRTRNAAFQARSRELQSMEESLEADDRIDEGIDEKASHTATTGVACKCANTESILVTMLRTTTHGKRLDDRLQVKLIDEWYRASHDSKGTFNDTLICYNHTQFTAGKMGVKTRNANHTFLKEVLLLLYSSRDCWGSIQTDVVMGSLFIAEYRGTHQHSDLKSYRYRLSQVCTVVDWKTVGMKMGWEGMTRLFRDSGSINLDCFGWVLQDPELVTILDELYRMYEYHSRRIDGNSNMGWCRTMYHSPMQQLMRGNPQYWLYYAVLWEDPHLVSYPYYTKYTKAGNPTYFRHIDCNIANAVKTGNGANMIQGSVSWDNEDSGNCTQTLIGFHRIIAEYQKMREASNMKNSTGYIELWDDARDFPQECRDRFPEVQWRNAVCKAGQVRITSPLIPHGSTGPATKERRTMLPWFVKVHDDMSTMEVPKMGSYAKIATAHQQLTAAPTSPSGHPN
;
A
#
# COMPACT_ATOMS: atom_id res chain seq x y z
N MET A 1 21.38 -73.09 17.75
CA MET A 1 20.42 -74.09 17.25
C MET A 1 19.55 -73.42 16.19
N ALA A 2 19.63 -73.96 14.97
CA ALA A 2 18.80 -73.79 13.77
C ALA A 2 18.26 -72.39 13.36
N SER A 3 18.86 -71.86 12.29
CA SER A 3 18.17 -71.19 11.16
C SER A 3 18.04 -72.21 9.99
N PRO A 4 17.44 -71.92 8.81
CA PRO A 4 16.42 -70.94 8.41
C PRO A 4 15.30 -71.55 7.50
N GLY A 5 14.33 -70.75 7.08
CA GLY A 5 13.45 -71.04 5.94
C GLY A 5 13.08 -69.76 5.19
N ALA A 6 13.44 -69.69 3.90
CA ALA A 6 13.22 -68.56 2.99
C ALA A 6 12.01 -68.82 2.07
N SER A 7 11.30 -67.76 1.67
CA SER A 7 10.49 -67.75 0.43
C SER A 7 10.24 -66.31 -0.06
N SER A 8 10.49 -66.13 -1.36
CA SER A 8 10.58 -64.91 -2.18
C SER A 8 9.24 -64.18 -2.44
N PRO A 9 9.27 -62.94 -3.01
CA PRO A 9 8.11 -62.05 -3.12
C PRO A 9 7.34 -62.21 -4.45
N GLY A 10 6.02 -62.06 -4.39
CA GLY A 10 5.13 -61.99 -5.55
C GLY A 10 4.94 -60.57 -6.06
N ALA A 11 5.05 -60.41 -7.38
CA ALA A 11 4.82 -59.17 -8.12
C ALA A 11 3.32 -58.83 -8.21
N SER A 12 2.98 -57.56 -7.99
CA SER A 12 1.64 -57.00 -8.18
C SER A 12 1.65 -55.96 -9.30
N SER A 13 0.81 -56.18 -10.31
CA SER A 13 0.58 -55.33 -11.48
C SER A 13 -0.11 -53.99 -11.12
N PRO A 14 0.05 -52.93 -11.94
CA PRO A 14 -0.58 -51.64 -11.70
C PRO A 14 -2.04 -51.65 -12.19
N GLY A 15 -2.96 -51.31 -11.28
CA GLY A 15 -4.38 -51.10 -11.56
C GLY A 15 -4.64 -49.78 -12.26
N ALA A 16 -5.60 -49.80 -13.17
CA ALA A 16 -6.03 -48.73 -14.04
C ALA A 16 -6.53 -47.47 -13.29
N SER A 17 -6.18 -46.31 -13.85
CA SER A 17 -6.67 -44.98 -13.47
C SER A 17 -8.11 -44.75 -13.94
N SER A 18 -8.98 -44.38 -13.01
CA SER A 18 -10.33 -43.86 -13.29
C SER A 18 -10.27 -42.39 -13.75
N PRO A 19 -11.19 -41.92 -14.60
CA PRO A 19 -11.20 -40.54 -15.10
C PRO A 19 -11.72 -39.57 -14.04
N GLY A 20 -11.03 -38.43 -13.92
CA GLY A 20 -11.30 -37.37 -12.96
C GLY A 20 -12.65 -36.68 -13.13
N GLU A 21 -13.20 -36.29 -11.99
CA GLU A 21 -14.45 -35.58 -11.80
C GLU A 21 -14.39 -34.14 -12.34
N ALA A 22 -15.44 -33.75 -13.06
CA ALA A 22 -15.67 -32.42 -13.62
C ALA A 22 -16.47 -31.53 -12.63
N SER A 23 -16.00 -31.36 -11.38
CA SER A 23 -16.71 -30.60 -10.35
C SER A 23 -16.29 -29.13 -10.21
N ASP A 24 -15.14 -28.72 -10.76
CA ASP A 24 -14.61 -27.34 -10.57
C ASP A 24 -15.32 -26.25 -11.40
N SER A 25 -16.11 -26.60 -12.42
CA SER A 25 -16.70 -25.59 -13.30
C SER A 25 -17.92 -24.87 -12.71
N SER A 26 -18.54 -25.40 -11.66
CA SER A 26 -19.78 -24.87 -11.10
C SER A 26 -19.53 -23.72 -10.11
N GLU A 27 -18.48 -23.79 -9.29
CA GLU A 27 -18.17 -22.73 -8.32
C GLU A 27 -17.64 -21.48 -9.02
N ASP A 28 -16.82 -21.65 -10.05
CA ASP A 28 -16.32 -20.55 -10.88
C ASP A 28 -17.43 -19.82 -11.62
N GLN A 29 -18.41 -20.54 -12.16
CA GLN A 29 -19.57 -19.94 -12.82
C GLN A 29 -20.44 -19.15 -11.84
N GLU A 30 -20.63 -19.68 -10.63
CA GLU A 30 -21.39 -18.98 -9.58
C GLU A 30 -20.65 -17.75 -9.06
N ALA A 31 -19.33 -17.82 -8.91
CA ALA A 31 -18.48 -16.69 -8.55
C ALA A 31 -18.52 -15.58 -9.61
N GLN A 32 -18.45 -15.94 -10.90
CA GLN A 32 -18.61 -15.00 -12.02
C GLN A 32 -20.00 -14.35 -12.02
N ARG A 33 -21.06 -15.12 -11.74
CA ARG A 33 -22.43 -14.61 -11.65
C ARG A 33 -22.60 -13.63 -10.49
N ARG A 34 -22.06 -13.94 -9.32
CA ARG A 34 -22.06 -13.04 -8.15
C ARG A 34 -21.28 -11.75 -8.42
N ALA A 35 -20.12 -11.85 -9.05
CA ALA A 35 -19.34 -10.68 -9.44
C ALA A 35 -20.10 -9.79 -10.44
N GLY A 36 -20.78 -10.38 -11.43
CA GLY A 36 -21.60 -9.65 -12.38
C GLY A 36 -22.79 -8.94 -11.74
N ASN A 37 -23.47 -9.59 -10.79
CA ASN A 37 -24.60 -9.01 -10.06
C ASN A 37 -24.17 -7.85 -9.14
N GLU A 38 -23.05 -8.02 -8.44
CA GLU A 38 -22.49 -6.97 -7.58
C GLU A 38 -22.04 -5.75 -8.40
N GLU A 39 -21.43 -5.98 -9.57
CA GLU A 39 -21.08 -4.91 -10.48
C GLU A 39 -22.31 -4.14 -10.98
N ALA A 40 -23.40 -4.85 -11.32
CA ALA A 40 -24.66 -4.22 -11.73
C ALA A 40 -25.29 -3.40 -10.59
N ARG A 41 -25.24 -3.91 -9.34
CA ARG A 41 -25.71 -3.20 -8.15
C ARG A 41 -24.94 -1.90 -7.92
N LEU A 42 -23.60 -1.95 -7.95
CA LEU A 42 -22.73 -0.78 -7.76
C LEU A 42 -22.96 0.28 -8.85
N ARG A 43 -23.18 -0.12 -10.11
CA ARG A 43 -23.57 0.81 -11.19
C ARG A 43 -24.90 1.51 -10.90
N GLY A 44 -25.90 0.75 -10.43
CA GLY A 44 -27.20 1.30 -10.05
C GLY A 44 -27.13 2.26 -8.86
N GLU A 45 -26.32 1.91 -7.84
CA GLU A 45 -26.10 2.75 -6.66
C GLU A 45 -25.32 4.02 -6.98
N GLY A 46 -24.28 3.93 -7.82
CA GLY A 46 -23.58 5.11 -8.32
C GLY A 46 -24.54 6.06 -9.02
N LEU A 47 -25.36 5.54 -9.92
CA LEU A 47 -26.36 6.32 -10.63
C LEU A 47 -27.44 6.92 -9.70
N ALA A 48 -27.87 6.20 -8.67
CA ALA A 48 -28.82 6.71 -7.69
C ALA A 48 -28.20 7.81 -6.79
N MET A 49 -26.95 7.62 -6.37
CA MET A 49 -26.20 8.59 -5.58
C MET A 49 -25.97 9.88 -6.39
N LEU A 50 -25.69 9.76 -7.70
CA LEU A 50 -25.60 10.88 -8.63
C LEU A 50 -26.88 11.71 -8.66
N LYS A 51 -28.04 11.06 -8.85
CA LYS A 51 -29.33 11.75 -8.91
C LYS A 51 -29.62 12.51 -7.61
N LYS A 52 -29.07 12.04 -6.49
CA LYS A 52 -29.18 12.67 -5.17
C LYS A 52 -28.21 13.84 -4.97
N GLN A 53 -26.97 13.73 -5.42
CA GLN A 53 -25.92 14.74 -5.21
C GLN A 53 -25.95 15.87 -6.25
N ASN A 54 -26.42 15.58 -7.46
CA ASN A 54 -26.57 16.55 -8.54
C ASN A 54 -28.04 16.57 -9.02
N PRO A 55 -28.94 17.31 -8.34
CA PRO A 55 -30.31 17.49 -8.81
C PRO A 55 -30.39 18.21 -10.18
N LEU A 56 -29.26 18.73 -10.68
CA LEU A 56 -29.09 19.38 -11.99
C LEU A 56 -28.94 18.42 -13.18
N VAL A 57 -29.03 17.10 -13.01
CA VAL A 57 -29.17 16.16 -14.15
C VAL A 57 -30.60 16.21 -14.72
N ASN A 58 -31.17 17.41 -14.82
CA ASN A 58 -32.28 17.67 -15.73
C ASN A 58 -31.64 18.17 -17.04
N PRO A 59 -31.74 17.43 -18.15
CA PRO A 59 -31.10 17.79 -19.42
C PRO A 59 -31.47 19.20 -19.90
N THR A 60 -32.62 19.71 -19.47
CA THR A 60 -33.13 21.05 -19.82
C THR A 60 -32.51 22.19 -18.99
N SER A 61 -31.77 21.91 -17.91
CA SER A 61 -31.13 22.93 -17.06
C SER A 61 -29.62 23.07 -17.24
N LEU A 62 -29.01 22.26 -18.10
CA LEU A 62 -27.57 22.30 -18.33
C LEU A 62 -27.19 23.47 -19.24
N PRO A 63 -26.02 24.11 -19.02
CA PRO A 63 -25.59 25.23 -19.84
C PRO A 63 -25.46 24.79 -21.31
N PRO A 64 -25.88 25.65 -22.26
CA PRO A 64 -25.75 25.34 -23.67
C PRO A 64 -24.29 25.07 -24.02
N PRO A 65 -24.01 24.16 -24.97
CA PRO A 65 -22.64 23.91 -25.40
C PRO A 65 -22.02 25.21 -25.88
N PRO A 66 -20.74 25.48 -25.59
CA PRO A 66 -20.08 26.70 -26.00
C PRO A 66 -20.29 26.93 -27.50
N LEU A 67 -20.61 28.17 -27.90
CA LEU A 67 -20.85 28.50 -29.31
C LEU A 67 -19.68 28.02 -30.16
N ARG A 68 -19.97 27.52 -31.37
CA ARG A 68 -18.93 27.20 -32.36
C ARG A 68 -18.19 28.49 -32.67
N GLN A 69 -17.07 28.74 -32.00
CA GLN A 69 -16.15 29.77 -32.43
C GLN A 69 -15.71 29.39 -33.83
N SER A 70 -15.93 30.29 -34.80
CA SER A 70 -15.48 30.07 -36.16
C SER A 70 -13.98 29.73 -36.15
N GLN A 71 -13.53 28.84 -37.04
CA GLN A 71 -12.10 28.53 -37.17
C GLN A 71 -11.25 29.81 -37.33
N ARG A 72 -11.81 30.88 -37.92
CA ARG A 72 -11.17 32.21 -37.99
C ARG A 72 -10.90 32.83 -36.62
N THR A 73 -11.86 32.77 -35.70
CA THR A 73 -11.73 33.36 -34.35
C THR A 73 -10.77 32.54 -33.48
N ARG A 74 -10.80 31.21 -33.62
CA ARG A 74 -9.85 30.31 -32.93
C ARG A 74 -8.43 30.45 -33.46
N ASN A 75 -8.24 30.58 -34.77
CA ASN A 75 -6.92 30.81 -35.35
C ASN A 75 -6.37 32.19 -34.97
N ALA A 76 -7.21 33.22 -34.87
CA ALA A 76 -6.78 34.54 -34.39
C ALA A 76 -6.36 34.52 -32.92
N ALA A 77 -7.14 33.88 -32.03
CA ALA A 77 -6.81 33.76 -30.61
C ALA A 77 -5.60 32.84 -30.38
N PHE A 78 -5.49 31.74 -31.14
CA PHE A 78 -4.34 30.84 -31.10
C PHE A 78 -3.08 31.50 -31.67
N GLN A 79 -3.17 32.27 -32.76
CA GLN A 79 -2.03 33.04 -33.29
C GLN A 79 -1.62 34.17 -32.34
N ALA A 80 -2.55 34.82 -31.64
CA ALA A 80 -2.22 35.80 -30.61
C ALA A 80 -1.46 35.15 -29.44
N ARG A 81 -1.95 34.02 -28.95
CA ARG A 81 -1.34 33.27 -27.83
C ARG A 81 -0.03 32.57 -28.23
N SER A 82 0.08 32.13 -29.48
CA SER A 82 1.28 31.52 -30.05
C SER A 82 2.37 32.57 -30.32
N ARG A 83 2.01 33.83 -30.59
CA ARG A 83 2.97 34.96 -30.63
C ARG A 83 3.45 35.34 -29.22
N GLU A 84 2.57 35.27 -28.22
CA GLU A 84 2.94 35.41 -26.80
C GLU A 84 3.89 34.29 -26.35
N LEU A 85 3.58 33.04 -26.71
CA LEU A 85 4.41 31.88 -26.38
C LEU A 85 5.72 31.85 -27.17
N GLN A 86 5.74 32.20 -28.45
CA GLN A 86 6.99 32.34 -29.22
C GLN A 86 7.88 33.47 -28.68
N SER A 87 7.28 34.56 -28.19
CA SER A 87 8.03 35.61 -27.48
C SER A 87 8.60 35.15 -26.13
N MET A 88 8.09 34.06 -25.56
CA MET A 88 8.64 33.44 -24.34
C MET A 88 9.63 32.30 -24.68
N GLU A 89 9.38 31.52 -25.74
CA GLU A 89 10.24 30.42 -26.20
C GLU A 89 11.50 30.90 -26.93
N GLU A 90 11.51 32.10 -27.53
CA GLU A 90 12.75 32.71 -28.04
C GLU A 90 13.78 33.04 -26.95
N SER A 91 13.48 32.76 -25.66
CA SER A 91 14.40 32.92 -24.53
C SER A 91 15.02 31.63 -23.98
N LEU A 92 14.64 30.44 -24.49
CA LEU A 92 15.18 29.16 -24.01
C LEU A 92 15.41 28.21 -25.19
N GLU A 93 16.63 27.71 -25.28
CA GLU A 93 17.29 27.19 -26.47
C GLU A 93 16.71 25.95 -27.19
N ALA A 94 17.29 25.79 -28.37
CA ALA A 94 17.34 24.74 -29.39
C ALA A 94 17.41 23.25 -28.96
N ASP A 95 16.91 22.45 -29.93
CA ASP A 95 17.24 21.07 -30.32
C ASP A 95 16.96 19.88 -29.37
N ASP A 96 15.97 19.06 -29.75
CA ASP A 96 16.21 17.79 -30.47
C ASP A 96 14.87 17.13 -30.88
N ARG A 97 14.75 16.66 -32.13
CA ARG A 97 13.60 15.87 -32.62
C ARG A 97 14.07 14.54 -33.18
N ILE A 98 13.52 13.45 -32.65
CA ILE A 98 13.60 12.10 -33.20
C ILE A 98 12.29 11.77 -33.90
N ASP A 99 12.40 11.29 -35.13
CA ASP A 99 11.34 10.87 -36.05
C ASP A 99 11.16 9.35 -35.96
N GLU A 100 9.98 8.86 -35.58
CA GLU A 100 9.62 7.45 -35.67
C GLU A 100 8.32 7.31 -36.47
N GLY A 101 8.49 6.88 -37.73
CA GLY A 101 7.40 6.47 -38.60
C GLY A 101 6.86 5.08 -38.23
N ILE A 102 5.55 4.98 -38.06
CA ILE A 102 4.85 3.70 -37.94
C ILE A 102 3.73 3.64 -38.99
N ASP A 103 3.78 2.56 -39.75
CA ASP A 103 2.95 2.20 -40.91
C ASP A 103 1.55 1.72 -40.45
N GLU A 104 0.50 2.50 -40.71
CA GLU A 104 -0.89 2.17 -40.41
C GLU A 104 -1.59 1.57 -41.65
N LYS A 105 -1.56 0.23 -41.77
CA LYS A 105 -2.52 -0.51 -42.61
C LYS A 105 -3.04 -1.75 -41.91
N ALA A 106 -4.12 -1.60 -41.15
CA ALA A 106 -5.23 -2.55 -41.04
C ALA A 106 -6.18 -2.18 -39.88
N SER A 107 -7.23 -1.38 -40.12
CA SER A 107 -8.43 -1.33 -39.26
C SER A 107 -9.53 -0.46 -39.89
N HIS A 108 -10.15 -0.93 -40.98
CA HIS A 108 -11.23 -0.22 -41.67
C HIS A 108 -12.48 -1.10 -41.91
N THR A 109 -12.80 -1.96 -40.96
CA THR A 109 -13.94 -2.88 -41.12
C THR A 109 -14.67 -3.11 -39.80
N ALA A 110 -15.43 -2.11 -39.29
CA ALA A 110 -16.51 -2.38 -38.32
C ALA A 110 -17.49 -1.21 -38.05
N THR A 111 -17.80 -0.30 -38.99
CA THR A 111 -18.91 0.67 -38.78
C THR A 111 -19.79 0.94 -39.99
N THR A 112 -19.60 0.20 -41.09
CA THR A 112 -20.32 0.43 -42.36
C THR A 112 -21.44 -0.57 -42.66
N GLY A 113 -21.80 -1.46 -41.73
CA GLY A 113 -22.62 -2.64 -42.06
C GLY A 113 -24.15 -2.52 -41.99
N VAL A 114 -24.74 -1.47 -41.42
CA VAL A 114 -26.20 -1.26 -41.39
C VAL A 114 -26.46 0.24 -41.42
N ALA A 115 -27.36 0.71 -42.29
CA ALA A 115 -27.69 2.14 -42.45
C ALA A 115 -28.08 2.77 -41.10
N CYS A 116 -27.11 3.40 -40.46
CA CYS A 116 -27.31 4.05 -39.18
C CYS A 116 -28.26 5.23 -39.39
N LYS A 117 -29.32 5.37 -38.58
CA LYS A 117 -30.22 6.54 -38.66
C LYS A 117 -29.51 7.88 -38.41
N CYS A 118 -28.31 7.86 -37.83
CA CYS A 118 -27.45 9.02 -37.67
C CYS A 118 -26.56 9.33 -38.90
N ALA A 119 -26.61 8.51 -39.95
CA ALA A 119 -25.77 8.67 -41.15
C ALA A 119 -26.17 9.87 -42.01
N ASN A 120 -27.43 10.34 -41.89
CA ASN A 120 -27.95 11.48 -42.64
C ASN A 120 -27.74 12.83 -41.92
N THR A 121 -27.14 12.83 -40.72
CA THR A 121 -26.67 14.04 -40.07
C THR A 121 -25.17 14.17 -40.34
N GLU A 122 -24.77 15.10 -41.21
CA GLU A 122 -23.39 15.61 -41.35
C GLU A 122 -22.96 16.32 -40.05
N SER A 123 -23.02 15.61 -38.94
CA SER A 123 -22.65 16.13 -37.63
C SER A 123 -21.16 15.94 -37.43
N ILE A 124 -20.50 16.95 -36.86
CA ILE A 124 -19.09 16.89 -36.47
C ILE A 124 -18.82 15.68 -35.57
N LEU A 125 -19.79 15.28 -34.75
CA LEU A 125 -19.75 14.05 -33.96
C LEU A 125 -19.48 12.82 -34.85
N VAL A 126 -20.31 12.57 -35.89
CA VAL A 126 -20.15 11.40 -36.76
C VAL A 126 -18.79 11.41 -37.47
N THR A 127 -18.31 12.58 -37.89
CA THR A 127 -16.95 12.71 -38.45
C THR A 127 -15.88 12.35 -37.43
N MET A 128 -15.96 12.89 -36.21
CA MET A 128 -15.03 12.55 -35.13
C MET A 128 -15.04 11.06 -34.79
N LEU A 129 -16.22 10.45 -34.76
CA LEU A 129 -16.36 9.02 -34.48
C LEU A 129 -15.73 8.15 -35.58
N ARG A 130 -15.88 8.54 -36.86
CA ARG A 130 -15.27 7.83 -38.00
C ARG A 130 -13.74 7.91 -38.02
N THR A 131 -13.19 9.06 -37.63
CA THR A 131 -11.73 9.27 -37.62
C THR A 131 -11.06 8.74 -36.36
N THR A 132 -11.83 8.37 -35.33
CA THR A 132 -11.26 7.86 -34.08
C THR A 132 -11.03 6.36 -34.20
N THR A 133 -9.77 5.92 -34.17
CA THR A 133 -9.41 4.50 -34.25
C THR A 133 -9.93 3.73 -33.03
N HIS A 134 -10.41 2.50 -33.25
CA HIS A 134 -10.74 1.59 -32.14
C HIS A 134 -9.48 1.28 -31.31
N GLY A 135 -9.61 1.20 -29.99
CA GLY A 135 -8.52 0.84 -29.08
C GLY A 135 -7.60 1.97 -28.63
N LYS A 136 -7.45 3.06 -29.38
CA LYS A 136 -6.61 4.20 -28.93
C LYS A 136 -7.33 5.08 -27.91
N ARG A 137 -6.66 5.37 -26.79
CA ARG A 137 -7.11 6.37 -25.80
C ARG A 137 -7.06 7.76 -26.42
N LEU A 138 -8.15 8.52 -26.24
CA LEU A 138 -8.20 9.93 -26.58
C LEU A 138 -7.48 10.73 -25.50
N ASP A 139 -6.75 11.78 -25.90
CA ASP A 139 -6.30 12.81 -24.96
C ASP A 139 -7.50 13.58 -24.38
N ASP A 140 -7.28 14.20 -23.22
CA ASP A 140 -8.34 14.88 -22.46
C ASP A 140 -9.04 15.98 -23.28
N ARG A 141 -8.29 16.69 -24.14
CA ARG A 141 -8.83 17.76 -24.99
C ARG A 141 -9.80 17.20 -26.03
N LEU A 142 -9.46 16.07 -26.65
CA LEU A 142 -10.33 15.39 -27.60
C LEU A 142 -11.54 14.75 -26.93
N GLN A 143 -11.38 14.25 -25.70
CA GLN A 143 -12.51 13.76 -24.91
C GLN A 143 -13.51 14.88 -24.60
N VAL A 144 -13.03 16.06 -24.18
CA VAL A 144 -13.91 17.21 -23.90
C VAL A 144 -14.65 17.64 -25.16
N LYS A 145 -13.94 17.74 -26.28
CA LYS A 145 -14.56 18.05 -27.57
C LYS A 145 -15.59 17.00 -27.99
N LEU A 146 -15.31 15.72 -27.76
CA LEU A 146 -16.19 14.63 -28.11
C LEU A 146 -17.48 14.66 -27.29
N ILE A 147 -17.40 14.90 -25.98
CA ILE A 147 -18.59 15.00 -25.13
C ILE A 147 -19.42 16.25 -25.48
N ASP A 148 -18.77 17.36 -25.83
CA ASP A 148 -19.44 18.60 -26.25
C ASP A 148 -20.23 18.39 -27.55
N GLU A 149 -19.64 17.74 -28.55
CA GLU A 149 -20.34 17.46 -29.81
C GLU A 149 -21.40 16.37 -29.64
N TRP A 150 -21.21 15.40 -28.74
CA TRP A 150 -22.25 14.44 -28.38
C TRP A 150 -23.46 15.14 -27.74
N TYR A 151 -23.21 16.03 -26.78
CA TYR A 151 -24.27 16.79 -26.13
C TYR A 151 -24.99 17.70 -27.14
N ARG A 152 -24.24 18.41 -28.00
CA ARG A 152 -24.80 19.27 -29.04
C ARG A 152 -25.63 18.49 -30.06
N ALA A 153 -25.17 17.31 -30.50
CA ALA A 153 -25.91 16.46 -31.43
C ALA A 153 -27.14 15.78 -30.80
N SER A 154 -27.25 15.81 -29.47
CA SER A 154 -28.43 15.33 -28.73
C SER A 154 -29.53 16.40 -28.62
N HIS A 155 -29.35 17.60 -29.20
CA HIS A 155 -30.37 18.64 -29.23
C HIS A 155 -30.97 18.78 -30.62
N ASP A 156 -32.28 19.01 -30.66
CA ASP A 156 -32.97 19.36 -31.91
C ASP A 156 -32.70 20.82 -32.33
N SER A 157 -33.28 21.24 -33.46
CA SER A 157 -33.15 22.61 -33.97
C SER A 157 -33.74 23.68 -33.05
N LYS A 158 -34.56 23.30 -32.07
CA LYS A 158 -35.14 24.20 -31.05
C LYS A 158 -34.30 24.23 -29.78
N GLY A 159 -33.17 23.52 -29.73
CA GLY A 159 -32.35 23.40 -28.54
C GLY A 159 -33.01 22.55 -27.45
N THR A 160 -33.95 21.67 -27.81
CA THR A 160 -34.54 20.71 -26.87
C THR A 160 -33.73 19.43 -26.89
N PHE A 161 -33.30 18.95 -25.72
CA PHE A 161 -32.61 17.67 -25.60
C PHE A 161 -33.55 16.55 -26.05
N ASN A 162 -33.15 15.80 -27.07
CA ASN A 162 -33.87 14.67 -27.61
C ASN A 162 -32.92 13.47 -27.64
N ASP A 163 -33.19 12.54 -26.73
CA ASP A 163 -32.36 11.37 -26.49
C ASP A 163 -32.45 10.34 -27.64
N THR A 164 -33.37 10.48 -28.58
CA THR A 164 -33.51 9.56 -29.73
C THR A 164 -32.67 9.96 -30.95
N LEU A 165 -32.03 11.13 -30.94
CA LEU A 165 -31.27 11.65 -32.08
C LEU A 165 -29.95 10.90 -32.33
N ILE A 166 -29.34 10.37 -31.28
CA ILE A 166 -28.10 9.59 -31.35
C ILE A 166 -28.41 8.12 -31.06
N CYS A 167 -28.07 7.24 -32.00
CA CYS A 167 -28.32 5.82 -31.87
C CYS A 167 -27.46 5.19 -30.76
N TYR A 168 -27.89 4.02 -30.29
CA TYR A 168 -27.18 3.25 -29.26
C TYR A 168 -25.70 3.04 -29.60
N ASN A 169 -25.37 2.62 -30.83
CA ASN A 169 -23.98 2.33 -31.21
C ASN A 169 -23.07 3.55 -31.10
N HIS A 170 -23.54 4.74 -31.49
CA HIS A 170 -22.75 5.97 -31.35
C HIS A 170 -22.65 6.41 -29.89
N THR A 171 -23.74 6.32 -29.12
CA THR A 171 -23.70 6.58 -27.67
C THR A 171 -22.72 5.63 -26.96
N GLN A 172 -22.75 4.35 -27.31
CA GLN A 172 -21.86 3.33 -26.76
C GLN A 172 -20.41 3.59 -27.15
N PHE A 173 -20.14 3.92 -28.40
CA PHE A 173 -18.79 4.25 -28.84
C PHE A 173 -18.26 5.50 -28.11
N THR A 174 -19.05 6.57 -28.04
CA THR A 174 -18.70 7.79 -27.29
C THR A 174 -18.39 7.44 -25.83
N ALA A 175 -19.28 6.72 -25.15
CA ALA A 175 -19.08 6.29 -23.77
C ALA A 175 -17.79 5.47 -23.59
N GLY A 176 -17.51 4.53 -24.50
CA GLY A 176 -16.27 3.77 -24.50
C GLY A 176 -15.03 4.65 -24.63
N LYS A 177 -15.10 5.73 -25.44
CA LYS A 177 -14.01 6.70 -25.59
C LYS A 177 -13.83 7.62 -24.39
N MET A 178 -14.86 7.76 -23.57
CA MET A 178 -14.77 8.39 -22.24
C MET A 178 -14.29 7.41 -21.15
N GLY A 179 -13.98 6.16 -21.51
CA GLY A 179 -13.54 5.14 -20.56
C GLY A 179 -14.68 4.46 -19.78
N VAL A 180 -15.94 4.73 -20.13
CA VAL A 180 -17.11 4.13 -19.45
C VAL A 180 -17.21 2.65 -19.81
N LYS A 181 -17.58 1.81 -18.83
CA LYS A 181 -17.89 0.39 -19.06
C LYS A 181 -19.17 0.25 -19.90
N THR A 182 -19.01 -0.11 -21.16
CA THR A 182 -20.11 -0.24 -22.12
C THR A 182 -20.70 -1.64 -22.22
N ARG A 183 -19.99 -2.66 -21.72
CA ARG A 183 -20.45 -4.05 -21.75
C ARG A 183 -21.71 -4.19 -20.89
N ASN A 184 -22.76 -4.76 -21.49
CA ASN A 184 -24.09 -4.96 -20.90
C ASN A 184 -24.82 -3.66 -20.49
N ALA A 185 -24.35 -2.49 -20.93
CA ALA A 185 -25.00 -1.22 -20.66
C ALA A 185 -26.10 -0.94 -21.68
N ASN A 186 -27.29 -0.56 -21.22
CA ASN A 186 -28.38 -0.14 -22.10
C ASN A 186 -28.23 1.33 -22.53
N HIS A 187 -29.03 1.77 -23.51
CA HIS A 187 -28.92 3.11 -24.08
C HIS A 187 -29.16 4.23 -23.06
N THR A 188 -30.17 4.06 -22.20
CA THR A 188 -30.54 5.02 -21.15
C THR A 188 -29.40 5.23 -20.16
N PHE A 189 -28.82 4.16 -19.65
CA PHE A 189 -27.69 4.23 -18.72
C PHE A 189 -26.51 4.99 -19.32
N LEU A 190 -26.13 4.67 -20.57
CA LEU A 190 -24.99 5.32 -21.21
C LEU A 190 -25.25 6.82 -21.42
N LYS A 191 -26.48 7.22 -21.75
CA LYS A 191 -26.86 8.63 -21.86
C LYS A 191 -26.75 9.36 -20.53
N GLU A 192 -27.27 8.77 -19.44
CA GLU A 192 -27.20 9.39 -18.12
C GLU A 192 -25.74 9.58 -17.66
N VAL A 193 -24.88 8.60 -17.91
CA VAL A 193 -23.43 8.72 -17.61
C VAL A 193 -22.77 9.79 -18.49
N LEU A 194 -23.09 9.86 -19.79
CA LEU A 194 -22.53 10.90 -20.67
C LEU A 194 -23.02 12.31 -20.31
N LEU A 195 -24.28 12.46 -19.89
CA LEU A 195 -24.81 13.73 -19.38
C LEU A 195 -24.09 14.18 -18.11
N LEU A 196 -23.83 13.24 -17.20
CA LEU A 196 -22.99 13.51 -16.03
C LEU A 196 -21.62 14.02 -16.46
N LEU A 197 -20.93 13.28 -17.33
CA LEU A 197 -19.60 13.65 -17.79
C LEU A 197 -19.61 15.03 -18.45
N TYR A 198 -20.61 15.35 -19.25
CA TYR A 198 -20.76 16.69 -19.83
C TYR A 198 -20.94 17.77 -18.76
N SER A 199 -21.81 17.51 -17.76
CA SER A 199 -22.09 18.45 -16.66
C SER A 199 -20.89 18.69 -15.74
N SER A 200 -19.94 17.75 -15.72
CA SER A 200 -18.76 17.75 -14.86
C SER A 200 -17.45 17.75 -15.66
N ARG A 201 -17.48 18.27 -16.89
CA ARG A 201 -16.34 18.25 -17.82
C ARG A 201 -15.09 18.96 -17.33
N ASP A 202 -15.24 19.88 -16.38
CA ASP A 202 -14.13 20.60 -15.76
C ASP A 202 -13.53 19.85 -14.55
N CYS A 203 -14.13 18.73 -14.13
CA CYS A 203 -13.73 18.00 -12.92
C CYS A 203 -13.84 16.46 -13.06
N TRP A 204 -13.65 15.90 -14.25
CA TRP A 204 -13.71 14.44 -14.43
C TRP A 204 -12.84 13.63 -13.47
N GLY A 205 -11.66 14.16 -13.10
CA GLY A 205 -10.79 13.51 -12.14
C GLY A 205 -11.47 13.19 -10.80
N SER A 206 -12.40 14.03 -10.33
CA SER A 206 -13.13 13.77 -9.08
C SER A 206 -14.13 12.63 -9.24
N ILE A 207 -14.81 12.56 -10.39
CA ILE A 207 -15.75 11.46 -10.71
C ILE A 207 -14.99 10.14 -10.87
N GLN A 208 -13.85 10.17 -11.56
CA GLN A 208 -13.03 9.00 -11.79
C GLN A 208 -12.40 8.45 -10.50
N THR A 209 -12.08 9.31 -9.53
CA THR A 209 -11.46 8.93 -8.23
C THR A 209 -12.45 8.62 -7.12
N ASP A 210 -13.74 8.95 -7.27
CA ASP A 210 -14.77 8.61 -6.28
C ASP A 210 -15.09 7.10 -6.26
N VAL A 211 -15.20 6.51 -5.07
CA VAL A 211 -15.28 5.04 -4.88
C VAL A 211 -16.44 4.40 -5.65
N VAL A 212 -17.60 5.06 -5.66
CA VAL A 212 -18.82 4.52 -6.27
C VAL A 212 -18.84 4.89 -7.76
N MET A 213 -18.51 6.13 -8.08
CA MET A 213 -18.55 6.69 -9.44
C MET A 213 -17.43 6.17 -10.34
N GLY A 214 -16.25 5.93 -9.78
CA GLY A 214 -15.13 5.29 -10.46
C GLY A 214 -15.47 3.88 -10.96
N SER A 215 -16.48 3.21 -10.38
CA SER A 215 -16.94 1.90 -10.84
C SER A 215 -17.57 1.92 -12.25
N LEU A 216 -17.99 3.10 -12.72
CA LEU A 216 -18.53 3.33 -14.06
C LEU A 216 -17.47 3.22 -15.16
N PHE A 217 -16.17 3.35 -14.81
CA PHE A 217 -15.06 3.37 -15.76
C PHE A 217 -14.31 2.04 -15.81
N ILE A 218 -13.74 1.71 -16.96
CA ILE A 218 -12.75 0.63 -17.06
C ILE A 218 -11.50 1.02 -16.28
N ALA A 219 -10.71 0.02 -15.85
CA ALA A 219 -9.60 0.22 -14.92
C ALA A 219 -8.57 1.28 -15.38
N GLU A 220 -8.32 1.38 -16.69
CA GLU A 220 -7.37 2.34 -17.29
C GLU A 220 -7.82 3.81 -17.22
N TYR A 221 -9.13 4.04 -17.12
CA TYR A 221 -9.76 5.38 -17.05
C TYR A 221 -10.33 5.69 -15.68
N ARG A 222 -10.28 4.72 -14.79
CA ARG A 222 -10.64 4.87 -13.39
C ARG A 222 -9.51 5.63 -12.70
N GLY A 223 -9.87 6.63 -11.91
CA GLY A 223 -8.91 7.35 -11.09
C GLY A 223 -8.29 6.39 -10.07
N THR A 224 -7.12 6.74 -9.56
CA THR A 224 -6.51 6.01 -8.47
C THR A 224 -7.42 6.10 -7.24
N HIS A 225 -7.96 4.96 -6.79
CA HIS A 225 -8.63 4.90 -5.50
C HIS A 225 -7.61 4.51 -4.44
N GLN A 226 -7.85 4.90 -3.19
CA GLN A 226 -7.03 4.46 -2.06
C GLN A 226 -6.91 2.92 -2.02
N HIS A 227 -7.98 2.20 -2.36
CA HIS A 227 -7.94 0.73 -2.44
C HIS A 227 -7.36 0.19 -3.76
N SER A 228 -7.07 1.04 -4.74
CA SER A 228 -6.56 0.64 -6.06
C SER A 228 -5.05 0.42 -6.11
N ASP A 229 -4.30 1.33 -5.48
CA ASP A 229 -2.83 1.36 -5.60
C ASP A 229 -2.11 0.65 -4.46
N LEU A 230 -2.83 0.35 -3.38
CA LEU A 230 -2.29 -0.36 -2.23
C LEU A 230 -2.25 -1.87 -2.47
N LYS A 231 -1.68 -2.29 -3.60
CA LYS A 231 -1.53 -3.71 -3.99
C LYS A 231 -0.93 -4.56 -2.85
N SER A 232 -0.03 -3.98 -2.06
CA SER A 232 0.58 -4.62 -0.87
C SER A 232 -0.40 -4.85 0.30
N TYR A 233 -1.49 -4.09 0.41
CA TYR A 233 -2.53 -4.25 1.45
C TYR A 233 -3.86 -4.83 0.91
N ARG A 234 -3.93 -5.18 -0.38
CA ARG A 234 -5.05 -5.92 -0.99
C ARG A 234 -5.04 -7.41 -0.65
N TYR A 235 -3.93 -7.91 -0.13
CA TYR A 235 -3.76 -9.32 0.17
C TYR A 235 -4.71 -9.76 1.29
N ARG A 236 -5.78 -10.47 0.91
CA ARG A 236 -6.65 -11.15 1.86
C ARG A 236 -5.99 -12.48 2.20
N LEU A 237 -5.30 -12.52 3.34
CA LEU A 237 -4.60 -13.71 3.83
C LEU A 237 -5.50 -14.96 3.92
N SER A 238 -6.82 -14.79 4.01
CA SER A 238 -7.80 -15.90 4.03
C SER A 238 -7.79 -16.81 2.81
N GLN A 239 -7.05 -16.49 1.74
CA GLN A 239 -7.02 -17.27 0.50
C GLN A 239 -5.74 -18.09 0.30
N VAL A 240 -4.73 -17.95 1.18
CA VAL A 240 -3.43 -18.60 0.97
C VAL A 240 -2.89 -19.11 2.31
N CYS A 241 -3.18 -20.38 2.62
CA CYS A 241 -2.43 -21.11 3.64
C CYS A 241 -1.17 -21.69 2.98
N THR A 242 -0.14 -20.86 2.84
CA THR A 242 1.16 -21.34 2.34
C THR A 242 1.96 -21.92 3.49
N VAL A 243 2.13 -23.24 3.49
CA VAL A 243 3.19 -23.88 4.26
C VAL A 243 4.51 -23.55 3.56
N VAL A 244 5.34 -22.74 4.21
CA VAL A 244 6.67 -22.36 3.70
C VAL A 244 7.72 -23.07 4.54
N ASP A 245 8.63 -23.79 3.88
CA ASP A 245 9.83 -24.33 4.53
C ASP A 245 10.87 -23.22 4.70
N TRP A 246 10.73 -22.44 5.77
CA TRP A 246 11.61 -21.31 6.09
C TRP A 246 13.05 -21.70 6.34
N LYS A 247 13.29 -22.92 6.81
CA LYS A 247 14.64 -23.44 6.94
C LYS A 247 15.29 -23.59 5.57
N THR A 248 14.58 -24.17 4.60
CA THR A 248 15.06 -24.26 3.22
C THR A 248 15.23 -22.89 2.58
N VAL A 249 14.32 -21.94 2.83
CA VAL A 249 14.50 -20.55 2.37
C VAL A 249 15.78 -19.96 2.95
N GLY A 250 15.98 -20.04 4.27
CA GLY A 250 17.18 -19.55 4.94
C GLY A 250 18.47 -20.17 4.39
N MET A 251 18.49 -21.49 4.18
CA MET A 251 19.65 -22.18 3.57
C MET A 251 19.92 -21.70 2.14
N LYS A 252 18.89 -21.59 1.29
CA LYS A 252 19.04 -21.10 -0.10
C LYS A 252 19.51 -19.66 -0.18
N MET A 253 19.16 -18.84 0.81
CA MET A 253 19.61 -17.45 0.91
C MET A 253 21.00 -17.32 1.55
N GLY A 254 21.62 -18.42 2.03
CA GLY A 254 22.88 -18.39 2.76
C GLY A 254 22.78 -17.72 4.13
N TRP A 255 21.60 -17.78 4.75
CA TRP A 255 21.27 -17.08 5.99
C TRP A 255 21.33 -17.97 7.24
N GLU A 256 21.91 -19.17 7.18
CA GLU A 256 21.96 -20.03 8.38
C GLU A 256 22.77 -19.39 9.52
N GLY A 257 23.85 -18.68 9.17
CA GLY A 257 24.65 -17.93 10.14
C GLY A 257 23.84 -16.80 10.80
N MET A 258 23.03 -16.09 10.01
CA MET A 258 22.12 -15.04 10.49
C MET A 258 21.08 -15.61 11.47
N THR A 259 20.38 -16.68 11.09
CA THR A 259 19.35 -17.30 11.92
C THR A 259 19.94 -17.88 13.22
N ARG A 260 21.13 -18.49 13.14
CA ARG A 260 21.86 -18.97 14.32
C ARG A 260 22.22 -17.82 15.25
N LEU A 261 22.83 -16.76 14.70
CA LEU A 261 23.21 -15.58 15.49
C LEU A 261 21.98 -14.97 16.18
N PHE A 262 20.86 -14.80 15.47
CA PHE A 262 19.64 -14.28 16.08
C PHE A 262 19.08 -15.21 17.16
N ARG A 263 19.11 -16.53 16.99
CA ARG A 263 18.71 -17.48 18.04
C ARG A 263 19.61 -17.36 19.29
N ASP A 264 20.91 -17.15 19.07
CA ASP A 264 21.93 -17.09 20.12
C ASP A 264 22.06 -15.71 20.77
N SER A 265 21.62 -14.63 20.14
CA SER A 265 21.73 -13.27 20.71
C SER A 265 20.37 -12.64 21.00
N GLY A 266 19.35 -13.04 20.24
CA GLY A 266 18.03 -12.40 20.11
C GLY A 266 18.08 -10.99 19.51
N SER A 267 19.22 -10.54 18.98
CA SER A 267 19.33 -9.27 18.28
C SER A 267 20.42 -9.31 17.21
N ILE A 268 20.13 -8.80 16.02
CA ILE A 268 21.05 -8.81 14.87
C ILE A 268 20.96 -7.51 14.07
N ASN A 269 22.10 -7.07 13.54
CA ASN A 269 22.18 -5.96 12.60
C ASN A 269 22.44 -6.52 11.19
N LEU A 270 21.71 -6.04 10.19
CA LEU A 270 21.73 -6.52 8.81
C LEU A 270 21.78 -5.36 7.82
N ASP A 271 22.46 -5.53 6.70
CA ASP A 271 22.39 -4.60 5.58
C ASP A 271 21.06 -4.78 4.83
N CYS A 272 20.38 -3.68 4.51
CA CYS A 272 19.10 -3.73 3.79
C CYS A 272 18.80 -2.49 2.95
N PHE A 273 19.09 -1.30 3.47
CA PHE A 273 18.69 -0.02 2.86
C PHE A 273 19.88 0.86 2.47
N GLY A 274 21.09 0.29 2.38
CA GLY A 274 22.27 1.04 1.95
C GLY A 274 22.13 1.68 0.56
N TRP A 275 21.30 1.09 -0.32
CA TRP A 275 21.01 1.63 -1.65
C TRP A 275 20.26 2.97 -1.62
N VAL A 276 19.47 3.25 -0.58
CA VAL A 276 18.80 4.56 -0.40
C VAL A 276 19.84 5.68 -0.28
N LEU A 277 20.98 5.38 0.35
CA LEU A 277 22.06 6.33 0.59
C LEU A 277 22.99 6.51 -0.61
N GLN A 278 22.84 5.67 -1.64
CA GLN A 278 23.61 5.77 -2.88
C GLN A 278 22.92 6.67 -3.91
N ASP A 279 21.63 6.95 -3.72
CA ASP A 279 20.83 7.82 -4.57
C ASP A 279 20.71 9.22 -3.95
N PRO A 280 21.31 10.27 -4.54
CA PRO A 280 21.27 11.62 -3.99
C PRO A 280 19.86 12.21 -3.87
N GLU A 281 18.93 11.82 -4.76
CA GLU A 281 17.56 12.30 -4.71
C GLU A 281 16.82 11.68 -3.51
N LEU A 282 16.98 10.37 -3.29
CA LEU A 282 16.41 9.70 -2.13
C LEU A 282 16.98 10.22 -0.80
N VAL A 283 18.28 10.52 -0.75
CA VAL A 283 18.91 11.17 0.41
C VAL A 283 18.29 12.55 0.66
N THR A 284 18.11 13.36 -0.38
CA THR A 284 17.49 14.68 -0.27
C THR A 284 16.05 14.57 0.26
N ILE A 285 15.27 13.63 -0.27
CA ILE A 285 13.90 13.36 0.20
C ILE A 285 13.92 12.94 1.67
N LEU A 286 14.82 12.03 2.07
CA LEU A 286 14.95 11.58 3.45
C LEU A 286 15.25 12.74 4.41
N ASP A 287 16.19 13.61 4.05
CA ASP A 287 16.58 14.79 4.83
C ASP A 287 15.42 15.77 4.99
N GLU A 288 14.78 16.15 3.87
CA GLU A 288 13.67 17.10 3.87
C GLU A 288 12.44 16.57 4.62
N LEU A 289 12.18 15.26 4.55
CA LEU A 289 11.10 14.65 5.34
C LEU A 289 11.33 14.84 6.84
N TYR A 290 12.52 14.53 7.34
CA TYR A 290 12.80 14.69 8.78
C TYR A 290 12.72 16.16 9.22
N ARG A 291 13.23 17.10 8.41
CA ARG A 291 13.12 18.54 8.68
C ARG A 291 11.67 19.00 8.71
N MET A 292 10.87 18.61 7.72
CA MET A 292 9.46 18.94 7.65
C MET A 292 8.69 18.41 8.88
N TYR A 293 8.86 17.13 9.23
CA TYR A 293 8.16 16.56 10.39
C TYR A 293 8.65 17.14 11.72
N GLU A 294 9.94 17.48 11.84
CA GLU A 294 10.44 18.20 13.02
C GLU A 294 9.78 19.57 13.15
N TYR A 295 9.72 20.34 12.06
CA TYR A 295 9.09 21.65 12.04
C TYR A 295 7.63 21.59 12.51
N HIS A 296 6.90 20.53 12.15
CA HIS A 296 5.52 20.29 12.57
C HIS A 296 5.38 19.53 13.90
N SER A 297 6.48 19.14 14.55
CA SER A 297 6.43 18.45 15.83
C SER A 297 6.13 19.43 16.97
N ARG A 298 5.00 19.22 17.66
CA ARG A 298 4.65 19.99 18.84
C ARG A 298 5.50 19.57 20.04
N ARG A 299 5.94 20.55 20.83
CA ARG A 299 6.40 20.32 22.22
C ARG A 299 5.18 20.17 23.12
N ILE A 300 5.22 19.22 24.04
CA ILE A 300 4.17 19.01 25.03
C ILE A 300 4.62 19.68 26.32
N ASP A 301 3.84 20.66 26.80
CA ASP A 301 4.11 21.40 28.05
C ASP A 301 5.52 21.99 28.13
N GLY A 302 6.07 22.43 26.99
CA GLY A 302 7.43 22.96 26.89
C GLY A 302 8.55 21.91 26.99
N ASN A 303 8.23 20.65 27.25
CA ASN A 303 9.20 19.57 27.36
C ASN A 303 9.83 19.21 26.01
N SER A 304 11.08 18.76 26.07
CA SER A 304 11.78 18.17 24.93
C SER A 304 11.03 16.94 24.42
N ASN A 305 11.09 16.70 23.11
CA ASN A 305 10.56 15.49 22.50
C ASN A 305 11.39 14.23 22.83
N MET A 306 12.48 14.37 23.59
CA MET A 306 13.42 13.30 23.98
C MET A 306 14.03 12.57 22.76
N GLY A 307 14.19 13.26 21.63
CA GLY A 307 14.72 12.70 20.39
C GLY A 307 13.72 11.88 19.56
N TRP A 308 12.42 11.94 19.90
CA TRP A 308 11.36 11.28 19.12
C TRP A 308 10.69 12.24 18.14
N CYS A 309 10.34 11.75 16.96
CA CYS A 309 9.56 12.44 15.94
C CYS A 309 8.16 11.79 15.86
N ARG A 310 7.33 12.09 16.87
CA ARG A 310 6.05 11.42 17.14
C ARG A 310 4.95 11.70 16.12
N THR A 311 5.17 12.57 15.14
CA THR A 311 4.19 12.94 14.10
C THR A 311 4.41 12.19 12.78
N MET A 312 5.55 11.51 12.63
CA MET A 312 5.96 10.86 11.38
C MET A 312 5.56 9.38 11.36
N TYR A 313 4.35 9.06 10.91
CA TYR A 313 3.84 7.67 10.83
C TYR A 313 3.80 7.08 9.41
N HIS A 314 3.60 7.92 8.39
CA HIS A 314 3.30 7.50 7.03
C HIS A 314 4.11 8.23 5.97
N SER A 315 5.34 8.66 6.30
CA SER A 315 6.20 9.31 5.32
C SER A 315 6.49 8.40 4.12
N PRO A 316 6.81 8.94 2.94
CA PRO A 316 7.22 8.15 1.78
C PRO A 316 8.33 7.14 2.09
N MET A 317 9.34 7.53 2.89
CA MET A 317 10.41 6.62 3.29
C MET A 317 9.94 5.50 4.22
N GLN A 318 9.00 5.76 5.13
CA GLN A 318 8.38 4.71 5.92
C GLN A 318 7.61 3.72 5.02
N GLN A 319 6.90 4.21 4.01
CA GLN A 319 6.17 3.34 3.08
C GLN A 319 7.12 2.48 2.24
N LEU A 320 8.21 3.08 1.73
CA LEU A 320 9.26 2.38 0.98
C LEU A 320 9.88 1.25 1.81
N MET A 321 10.20 1.51 3.08
CA MET A 321 10.75 0.50 3.98
C MET A 321 9.77 -0.65 4.24
N ARG A 322 8.50 -0.33 4.51
CA ARG A 322 7.46 -1.32 4.80
C ARG A 322 7.13 -2.21 3.61
N GLY A 323 7.26 -1.67 2.40
CA GLY A 323 7.07 -2.41 1.16
C GLY A 323 8.30 -3.20 0.70
N ASN A 324 9.44 -3.09 1.39
CA ASN A 324 10.67 -3.76 0.95
C ASN A 324 10.60 -5.27 1.22
N PRO A 325 10.67 -6.12 0.18
CA PRO A 325 10.51 -7.56 0.35
C PRO A 325 11.67 -8.19 1.12
N GLN A 326 12.91 -7.73 0.93
CA GLN A 326 14.07 -8.26 1.67
C GLN A 326 13.93 -8.03 3.16
N TYR A 327 13.48 -6.83 3.55
CA TYR A 327 13.26 -6.50 4.95
C TYR A 327 12.17 -7.36 5.57
N TRP A 328 11.04 -7.58 4.87
CA TRP A 328 10.01 -8.53 5.30
C TRP A 328 10.53 -9.97 5.38
N LEU A 329 11.32 -10.43 4.40
CA LEU A 329 11.88 -11.78 4.35
C LEU A 329 12.81 -12.05 5.54
N TYR A 330 13.57 -11.06 6.01
CA TYR A 330 14.36 -11.21 7.23
C TYR A 330 13.48 -11.59 8.43
N TYR A 331 12.34 -10.92 8.61
CA TYR A 331 11.41 -11.26 9.69
C TYR A 331 10.82 -12.66 9.50
N ALA A 332 10.33 -12.95 8.30
CA ALA A 332 9.67 -14.21 8.01
C ALA A 332 10.61 -15.41 8.21
N VAL A 333 11.90 -15.30 7.85
CA VAL A 333 12.90 -16.34 8.07
C VAL A 333 13.31 -16.42 9.55
N LEU A 334 13.50 -15.29 10.23
CA LEU A 334 13.90 -15.30 11.64
C LEU A 334 12.80 -15.86 12.55
N TRP A 335 11.53 -15.76 12.14
CA TRP A 335 10.37 -16.24 12.90
C TRP A 335 9.74 -17.52 12.36
N GLU A 336 10.16 -17.94 11.18
CA GLU A 336 9.58 -19.05 10.46
C GLU A 336 8.05 -18.90 10.27
N ASP A 337 7.58 -17.67 9.97
CA ASP A 337 6.15 -17.33 9.85
C ASP A 337 5.90 -16.28 8.74
N PRO A 338 5.03 -16.55 7.74
CA PRO A 338 4.65 -15.56 6.73
C PRO A 338 3.63 -14.53 7.20
N HIS A 339 2.91 -14.77 8.29
CA HIS A 339 1.72 -13.98 8.66
C HIS A 339 2.11 -12.71 9.42
N LEU A 340 2.82 -11.83 8.74
CA LEU A 340 3.37 -10.60 9.30
C LEU A 340 2.74 -9.38 8.64
N VAL A 341 2.35 -8.41 9.46
CA VAL A 341 1.87 -7.10 8.99
C VAL A 341 2.75 -6.00 9.57
N SER A 342 3.08 -5.02 8.73
CA SER A 342 3.80 -3.86 9.24
C SER A 342 2.89 -3.00 10.12
N TYR A 343 3.39 -2.54 11.26
CA TYR A 343 2.67 -1.64 12.14
C TYR A 343 3.03 -0.16 11.86
N PRO A 344 2.04 0.75 11.69
CA PRO A 344 2.32 2.17 11.64
C PRO A 344 2.86 2.68 12.98
N TYR A 345 4.13 3.06 13.00
CA TYR A 345 4.79 3.59 14.19
C TYR A 345 5.61 4.83 13.86
N TYR A 346 5.77 5.71 14.84
CA TYR A 346 6.51 6.95 14.69
C TYR A 346 8.03 6.73 14.67
N THR A 347 8.80 7.77 14.33
CA THR A 347 10.25 7.68 14.15
C THR A 347 11.02 8.34 15.29
N LYS A 348 12.33 8.16 15.30
CA LYS A 348 13.26 8.94 16.12
C LYS A 348 13.95 9.96 15.23
N TYR A 349 14.03 11.19 15.74
CA TYR A 349 14.90 12.23 15.20
C TYR A 349 15.64 12.86 16.37
N THR A 350 16.75 12.22 16.73
CA THR A 350 17.54 12.57 17.90
C THR A 350 18.62 13.58 17.52
N LYS A 351 18.80 14.61 18.36
CA LYS A 351 19.89 15.58 18.26
C LYS A 351 20.86 15.45 19.44
N ALA A 352 22.08 15.94 19.26
CA ALA A 352 23.08 15.96 20.33
C ALA A 352 22.52 16.62 21.61
N GLY A 353 22.81 16.01 22.76
CA GLY A 353 22.33 16.45 24.07
C GLY A 353 20.90 16.04 24.41
N ASN A 354 20.13 15.42 23.51
CA ASN A 354 18.79 14.93 23.85
C ASN A 354 18.87 13.83 24.94
N PRO A 355 17.97 13.85 25.95
CA PRO A 355 17.96 12.87 27.03
C PRO A 355 17.31 11.57 26.55
N THR A 356 18.06 10.76 25.80
CA THR A 356 17.57 9.55 25.14
C THR A 356 17.68 8.29 25.98
N TYR A 357 18.26 8.34 27.19
CA TYR A 357 18.49 7.14 27.98
C TYR A 357 17.18 6.56 28.53
N PHE A 358 16.93 5.29 28.27
CA PHE A 358 15.88 4.49 28.89
C PHE A 358 16.16 3.00 28.67
N ARG A 359 15.60 2.13 29.52
CA ARG A 359 15.60 0.68 29.35
C ARG A 359 14.24 0.10 29.74
N HIS A 360 13.81 -0.92 29.02
CA HIS A 360 12.52 -1.58 29.19
C HIS A 360 12.52 -2.95 28.48
N ILE A 361 11.48 -3.73 28.71
CA ILE A 361 11.10 -4.88 27.90
C ILE A 361 9.66 -4.69 27.45
N ASP A 362 9.39 -4.91 26.16
CA ASP A 362 8.09 -4.60 25.53
C ASP A 362 7.01 -5.67 25.77
N CYS A 363 7.27 -6.62 26.66
CA CYS A 363 6.29 -7.59 27.12
C CYS A 363 6.28 -7.67 28.65
N ASN A 364 5.12 -8.01 29.20
CA ASN A 364 5.00 -8.45 30.57
C ASN A 364 5.63 -9.84 30.69
N ILE A 365 6.72 -9.95 31.47
CA ILE A 365 7.56 -11.15 31.54
C ILE A 365 6.74 -12.34 32.04
N ALA A 366 5.95 -12.14 33.10
CA ALA A 366 5.12 -13.20 33.67
C ALA A 366 4.07 -13.69 32.65
N ASN A 367 3.41 -12.77 31.95
CA ASN A 367 2.45 -13.12 30.91
C ASN A 367 3.12 -13.81 29.71
N ALA A 368 4.27 -13.32 29.27
CA ALA A 368 5.03 -13.89 28.16
C ALA A 368 5.48 -15.32 28.48
N VAL A 369 6.01 -15.58 29.68
CA VAL A 369 6.39 -16.92 30.12
C VAL A 369 5.18 -17.85 30.23
N LYS A 370 4.04 -17.34 30.73
CA LYS A 370 2.84 -18.16 30.94
C LYS A 370 2.08 -18.49 29.64
N THR A 371 2.01 -17.53 28.71
CA THR A 371 1.08 -17.59 27.57
C THR A 371 1.76 -17.51 26.22
N GLY A 372 3.04 -17.14 26.16
CA GLY A 372 3.74 -16.78 24.92
C GLY A 372 3.38 -15.40 24.37
N ASN A 373 2.40 -14.70 24.94
CA ASN A 373 1.94 -13.40 24.43
C ASN A 373 3.06 -12.36 24.42
N GLY A 374 3.19 -11.67 23.28
CA GLY A 374 4.17 -10.62 23.06
C GLY A 374 5.50 -11.14 22.54
N ALA A 375 5.72 -12.47 22.52
CA ALA A 375 6.92 -13.05 21.94
C ALA A 375 7.00 -12.78 20.42
N ASN A 376 5.86 -12.69 19.73
CA ASN A 376 5.82 -12.49 18.27
C ASN A 376 5.73 -11.00 17.84
N MET A 377 6.02 -10.07 18.75
CA MET A 377 6.09 -8.63 18.46
C MET A 377 7.53 -8.21 18.10
N ILE A 378 8.08 -8.77 17.02
CA ILE A 378 9.47 -8.53 16.65
C ILE A 378 9.70 -7.06 16.35
N GLN A 379 10.75 -6.52 16.96
CA GLN A 379 11.07 -5.12 16.85
C GLN A 379 12.10 -4.88 15.78
N GLY A 380 11.82 -3.85 14.99
CA GLY A 380 12.63 -3.41 13.88
C GLY A 380 13.03 -1.99 14.00
N SER A 381 14.27 -1.70 13.62
CA SER A 381 14.66 -0.33 13.37
C SER A 381 15.60 -0.23 12.20
N VAL A 382 15.43 0.79 11.37
CA VAL A 382 16.36 1.17 10.32
C VAL A 382 17.07 2.42 10.77
N SER A 383 18.39 2.39 10.78
CA SER A 383 19.21 3.56 11.10
C SER A 383 19.56 4.30 9.82
N TRP A 384 19.32 5.60 9.79
CA TRP A 384 19.65 6.44 8.63
C TRP A 384 20.95 7.21 8.78
N ASP A 385 21.53 7.17 9.98
CA ASP A 385 22.82 7.74 10.30
C ASP A 385 23.76 6.66 10.84
N ASN A 386 25.07 6.88 10.75
CA ASN A 386 26.03 6.00 11.41
C ASN A 386 25.94 6.20 12.92
N GLU A 387 25.47 5.21 13.65
CA GLU A 387 25.39 5.25 15.11
C GLU A 387 26.80 5.21 15.75
N ASP A 388 26.88 5.50 17.04
CA ASP A 388 28.09 5.23 17.84
C ASP A 388 27.72 4.61 19.19
N SER A 389 28.72 4.22 19.97
CA SER A 389 28.51 3.55 21.27
C SER A 389 27.82 4.44 22.32
N GLY A 390 27.83 5.76 22.15
CA GLY A 390 27.11 6.71 23.03
C GLY A 390 25.72 7.09 22.50
N ASN A 391 25.40 6.77 21.25
CA ASN A 391 24.13 7.07 20.59
C ASN A 391 23.68 5.91 19.70
N CYS A 392 23.30 4.82 20.34
CA CYS A 392 22.77 3.61 19.71
C CYS A 392 21.70 2.96 20.60
N THR A 393 21.19 1.82 20.18
CA THR A 393 20.34 0.98 21.04
C THR A 393 21.21 0.05 21.87
N GLN A 394 20.81 -0.19 23.11
CA GLN A 394 21.41 -1.19 23.98
C GLN A 394 20.45 -2.37 24.12
N THR A 395 20.98 -3.58 24.23
CA THR A 395 20.20 -4.82 24.38
C THR A 395 20.86 -5.74 25.40
N LEU A 396 20.07 -6.37 26.27
CA LEU A 396 20.53 -7.38 27.23
C LEU A 396 20.60 -8.75 26.53
N ILE A 397 21.69 -8.97 25.81
CA ILE A 397 21.85 -10.09 24.88
C ILE A 397 21.71 -11.43 25.60
N GLY A 398 20.94 -12.34 25.03
CA GLY A 398 20.73 -13.70 25.55
C GLY A 398 19.63 -13.85 26.60
N PHE A 399 19.05 -12.75 27.09
CA PHE A 399 18.01 -12.79 28.11
C PHE A 399 16.78 -13.62 27.71
N HIS A 400 16.40 -13.61 26.44
CA HIS A 400 15.28 -14.39 25.90
C HIS A 400 15.39 -15.89 26.16
N ARG A 401 16.60 -16.43 26.32
CA ARG A 401 16.82 -17.85 26.64
C ARG A 401 16.57 -18.18 28.10
N ILE A 402 16.79 -17.21 28.99
CA ILE A 402 16.69 -17.40 30.45
C ILE A 402 15.38 -16.86 31.02
N ILE A 403 14.54 -16.19 30.21
CA ILE A 403 13.35 -15.46 30.69
C ILE A 403 12.42 -16.30 31.59
N ALA A 404 12.24 -17.59 31.28
CA ALA A 404 11.44 -18.50 32.09
C ALA A 404 12.09 -18.85 33.43
N GLU A 405 13.42 -19.02 33.46
CA GLU A 405 14.18 -19.26 34.69
C GLU A 405 14.24 -17.99 35.55
N TYR A 406 14.46 -16.85 34.92
CA TYR A 406 14.43 -15.54 35.54
C TYR A 406 13.05 -15.26 36.18
N GLN A 407 11.94 -15.58 35.51
CA GLN A 407 10.59 -15.43 36.11
C GLN A 407 10.41 -16.29 37.36
N LYS A 408 10.90 -17.54 37.37
CA LYS A 408 10.87 -18.39 38.58
C LYS A 408 11.67 -17.77 39.72
N MET A 409 12.79 -17.11 39.43
CA MET A 409 13.57 -16.39 40.43
C MET A 409 12.81 -15.18 40.98
N ARG A 410 12.17 -14.38 40.12
CA ARG A 410 11.32 -13.26 40.57
C ARG A 410 10.26 -13.73 41.55
N GLU A 411 9.61 -14.85 41.25
CA GLU A 411 8.59 -15.46 42.11
C GLU A 411 9.19 -15.91 43.46
N ALA A 412 10.33 -16.59 43.44
CA ALA A 412 11.02 -17.02 44.66
C ALA A 412 11.49 -15.85 45.55
N SER A 413 11.85 -14.72 44.94
CA SER A 413 12.27 -13.50 45.61
C SER A 413 11.11 -12.56 45.98
N ASN A 414 9.84 -12.98 45.79
CA ASN A 414 8.64 -12.15 46.00
C ASN A 414 8.67 -10.81 45.23
N MET A 415 9.36 -10.76 44.09
CA MET A 415 9.33 -9.59 43.23
C MET A 415 7.95 -9.48 42.59
N LYS A 416 7.31 -8.31 42.73
CA LYS A 416 6.00 -8.08 42.14
C LYS A 416 6.09 -8.10 40.61
N ASN A 417 5.17 -8.81 39.98
CA ASN A 417 4.97 -8.74 38.53
C ASN A 417 4.46 -7.35 38.14
N SER A 418 4.82 -6.89 36.94
CA SER A 418 4.23 -5.68 36.37
C SER A 418 2.74 -5.86 36.13
N THR A 419 1.97 -4.78 36.30
CA THR A 419 0.56 -4.73 35.91
C THR A 419 0.36 -4.22 34.48
N GLY A 420 1.41 -3.66 33.87
CA GLY A 420 1.41 -3.16 32.49
C GLY A 420 1.84 -4.22 31.46
N TYR A 421 1.70 -3.88 30.18
CA TYR A 421 2.17 -4.71 29.05
C TYR A 421 3.66 -4.57 28.78
N ILE A 422 4.24 -3.44 29.19
CA ILE A 422 5.64 -3.10 29.04
C ILE A 422 6.20 -2.97 30.46
N GLU A 423 7.36 -3.57 30.72
CA GLU A 423 8.05 -3.41 32.00
C GLU A 423 9.22 -2.44 31.83
N LEU A 424 9.23 -1.37 32.63
CA LEU A 424 10.42 -0.53 32.79
C LEU A 424 11.53 -1.36 33.41
N TRP A 425 12.77 -1.10 33.00
CA TRP A 425 13.92 -1.88 33.43
C TRP A 425 14.93 -1.05 34.21
N ASP A 426 15.31 -1.55 35.37
CA ASP A 426 16.36 -1.03 36.23
C ASP A 426 17.31 -2.17 36.63
N ASP A 427 18.60 -2.07 36.32
CA ASP A 427 19.55 -3.18 36.55
C ASP A 427 19.73 -3.51 38.03
N ALA A 428 19.56 -2.55 38.94
CA ALA A 428 19.71 -2.82 40.38
C ALA A 428 18.50 -3.59 40.92
N ARG A 429 17.31 -3.34 40.38
CA ARG A 429 16.07 -4.02 40.75
C ARG A 429 15.84 -5.33 39.98
N ASP A 430 15.95 -5.28 38.65
CA ASP A 430 15.48 -6.33 37.74
C ASP A 430 16.60 -7.27 37.28
N PHE A 431 17.86 -6.87 37.36
CA PHE A 431 18.98 -7.77 37.04
C PHE A 431 20.15 -7.57 37.98
N PRO A 432 19.91 -7.73 39.30
CA PRO A 432 20.90 -7.46 40.33
C PRO A 432 22.10 -8.42 40.23
N GLN A 433 23.11 -8.20 41.08
CA GLN A 433 24.38 -8.93 40.98
C GLN A 433 24.19 -10.45 41.05
N GLU A 434 23.26 -10.94 41.87
CA GLU A 434 22.95 -12.36 41.99
C GLU A 434 22.45 -12.97 40.67
N CYS A 435 21.70 -12.19 39.87
CA CYS A 435 21.28 -12.61 38.53
C CYS A 435 22.47 -12.62 37.56
N ARG A 436 23.34 -11.61 37.63
CA ARG A 436 24.55 -11.52 36.80
C ARG A 436 25.54 -12.64 37.09
N ASP A 437 25.70 -13.01 38.35
CA ASP A 437 26.58 -14.10 38.77
C ASP A 437 26.05 -15.46 38.30
N ARG A 438 24.72 -15.63 38.28
CA ARG A 438 24.06 -16.84 37.78
C ARG A 438 24.08 -16.94 36.26
N PHE A 439 23.97 -15.82 35.55
CA PHE A 439 23.90 -15.73 34.09
C PHE A 439 25.00 -14.81 33.54
N PRO A 440 26.29 -15.18 33.70
CA PRO A 440 27.41 -14.29 33.37
C PRO A 440 27.49 -13.96 31.87
N GLU A 441 26.90 -14.76 31.00
CA GLU A 441 26.82 -14.53 29.56
C GLU A 441 25.76 -13.51 29.14
N VAL A 442 24.81 -13.18 30.02
CA VAL A 442 23.71 -12.25 29.75
C VAL A 442 24.13 -10.83 30.14
N GLN A 443 24.46 -10.02 29.14
CA GLN A 443 25.07 -8.70 29.34
C GLN A 443 24.52 -7.64 28.39
N TRP A 444 24.44 -6.41 28.88
CA TRP A 444 24.12 -5.26 28.06
C TRP A 444 25.19 -5.05 26.98
N ARG A 445 24.77 -5.00 25.72
CA ARG A 445 25.63 -4.67 24.59
C ARG A 445 25.05 -3.54 23.78
N ASN A 446 25.92 -2.67 23.30
CA ASN A 446 25.59 -1.61 22.35
C ASN A 446 25.46 -2.23 20.95
N ALA A 447 24.29 -2.06 20.33
CA ALA A 447 23.96 -2.57 19.01
C ALA A 447 24.10 -1.45 17.96
N VAL A 448 25.34 -1.02 17.73
CA VAL A 448 25.67 0.08 16.81
C VAL A 448 25.33 -0.28 15.36
N CYS A 449 24.46 0.49 14.72
CA CYS A 449 24.12 0.33 13.31
C CYS A 449 24.87 1.34 12.42
N LYS A 450 25.27 0.92 11.22
CA LYS A 450 25.65 1.86 10.15
C LYS A 450 24.39 2.45 9.50
N ALA A 451 24.56 3.56 8.80
CA ALA A 451 23.50 4.14 7.99
C ALA A 451 23.00 3.11 6.94
N GLY A 452 21.69 2.96 6.81
CA GLY A 452 21.02 1.98 5.94
C GLY A 452 20.93 0.57 6.52
N GLN A 453 21.54 0.29 7.69
CA GLN A 453 21.39 -0.99 8.37
C GLN A 453 20.08 -1.08 9.14
N VAL A 454 19.62 -2.31 9.30
CA VAL A 454 18.45 -2.65 10.10
C VAL A 454 18.90 -3.44 11.31
N ARG A 455 18.28 -3.16 12.45
CA ARG A 455 18.36 -4.01 13.64
C ARG A 455 17.04 -4.71 13.83
N ILE A 456 17.12 -6.02 14.01
CA ILE A 456 15.98 -6.87 14.37
C ILE A 456 16.26 -7.43 15.75
N THR A 457 15.32 -7.24 16.68
CA THR A 457 15.46 -7.63 18.08
C THR A 457 14.22 -8.41 18.53
N SER A 458 14.44 -9.50 19.26
CA SER A 458 13.41 -10.26 19.93
C SER A 458 12.74 -9.40 21.01
N PRO A 459 11.40 -9.36 21.08
CA PRO A 459 10.69 -8.58 22.10
C PRO A 459 10.90 -9.13 23.52
N LEU A 460 11.40 -10.36 23.64
CA LEU A 460 11.73 -11.00 24.91
C LEU A 460 13.07 -10.52 25.49
N ILE A 461 13.73 -9.54 24.87
CA ILE A 461 15.00 -8.97 25.35
C ILE A 461 14.77 -7.56 25.92
N PRO A 462 15.20 -7.31 27.17
CA PRO A 462 15.33 -5.96 27.69
C PRO A 462 16.25 -5.14 26.80
N HIS A 463 15.77 -3.98 26.40
CA HIS A 463 16.49 -3.09 25.51
C HIS A 463 16.18 -1.62 25.81
N GLY A 464 16.95 -0.75 25.20
CA GLY A 464 16.92 0.66 25.52
C GLY A 464 17.71 1.50 24.54
N SER A 465 17.84 2.78 24.84
CA SER A 465 18.77 3.65 24.10
C SER A 465 19.85 4.14 25.06
N THR A 466 21.06 4.32 24.54
CA THR A 466 22.08 5.11 25.23
C THR A 466 21.60 6.56 25.36
N GLY A 467 22.20 7.30 26.29
CA GLY A 467 21.98 8.73 26.40
C GLY A 467 22.89 9.41 27.42
N PRO A 468 22.99 10.75 27.39
CA PRO A 468 22.40 11.63 26.37
C PRO A 468 23.00 11.40 24.98
N ALA A 469 22.24 11.75 23.93
CA ALA A 469 22.68 11.50 22.56
C ALA A 469 23.94 12.31 22.22
N THR A 470 24.93 11.66 21.60
CA THR A 470 26.21 12.27 21.22
C THR A 470 26.14 13.06 19.93
N LYS A 471 25.20 12.74 19.04
CA LYS A 471 25.07 13.32 17.68
C LYS A 471 23.66 13.16 17.13
N GLU A 472 23.46 13.62 15.90
CA GLU A 472 22.23 13.34 15.17
C GLU A 472 22.06 11.84 14.92
N ARG A 473 20.85 11.32 15.16
CA ARG A 473 20.47 9.94 14.89
C ARG A 473 19.01 9.85 14.49
N ARG A 474 18.78 9.50 13.23
CA ARG A 474 17.48 9.25 12.62
C ARG A 474 17.25 7.75 12.55
N THR A 475 16.12 7.32 13.09
CA THR A 475 15.74 5.91 13.12
C THR A 475 14.27 5.76 12.78
N MET A 476 13.96 4.88 11.84
CA MET A 476 12.58 4.50 11.52
C MET A 476 12.27 3.12 12.07
N LEU A 477 11.02 2.90 12.47
CA LEU A 477 10.60 1.72 13.25
C LEU A 477 9.48 0.94 12.51
N PRO A 478 9.78 0.31 11.36
CA PRO A 478 8.82 -0.43 10.54
C PRO A 478 8.54 -1.83 11.12
N TRP A 479 7.99 -1.91 12.33
CA TRP A 479 7.80 -3.20 13.00
C TRP A 479 6.90 -4.12 12.19
N PHE A 480 7.23 -5.40 12.17
CA PHE A 480 6.34 -6.44 11.66
C PHE A 480 5.83 -7.25 12.85
N VAL A 481 4.50 -7.38 12.90
CA VAL A 481 3.79 -8.03 13.98
C VAL A 481 3.03 -9.21 13.41
N LYS A 482 3.01 -10.32 14.16
CA LYS A 482 2.25 -11.50 13.78
C LYS A 482 0.75 -11.20 13.75
N VAL A 483 0.12 -11.69 12.69
CA VAL A 483 -1.33 -11.90 12.57
C VAL A 483 -1.57 -13.38 12.80
N HIS A 484 -2.49 -13.75 13.70
CA HIS A 484 -2.82 -15.14 13.94
C HIS A 484 -3.52 -15.79 12.74
N ASP A 485 -3.61 -17.11 12.77
CA ASP A 485 -4.15 -17.94 11.68
C ASP A 485 -5.63 -17.61 11.34
N ASP A 486 -6.36 -16.96 12.25
CA ASP A 486 -7.70 -16.42 11.97
C ASP A 486 -7.69 -15.18 11.06
N MET A 487 -6.51 -14.72 10.67
CA MET A 487 -6.23 -13.57 9.81
C MET A 487 -6.86 -12.26 10.26
N SER A 488 -7.19 -12.16 11.54
CA SER A 488 -7.93 -11.02 12.11
C SER A 488 -7.30 -10.55 13.41
N THR A 489 -6.89 -11.50 14.25
CA THR A 489 -6.34 -11.25 15.57
C THR A 489 -4.86 -10.92 15.46
N MET A 490 -4.47 -9.79 16.04
CA MET A 490 -3.07 -9.39 16.17
C MET A 490 -2.46 -10.03 17.43
N GLU A 491 -1.15 -10.29 17.41
CA GLU A 491 -0.39 -10.83 18.56
C GLU A 491 -0.70 -10.13 19.89
N VAL A 492 -0.89 -8.82 19.87
CA VAL A 492 -1.32 -8.05 21.03
C VAL A 492 -2.75 -7.55 20.78
N PRO A 493 -3.78 -8.12 21.44
CA PRO A 493 -5.19 -7.79 21.15
C PRO A 493 -5.52 -6.30 21.25
N LYS A 494 -4.80 -5.53 22.08
CA LYS A 494 -4.99 -4.09 22.25
C LYS A 494 -4.45 -3.23 21.11
N MET A 495 -3.63 -3.77 20.21
CA MET A 495 -3.13 -3.05 19.04
C MET A 495 -4.19 -2.87 17.95
N GLY A 496 -5.38 -3.46 18.13
CA GLY A 496 -6.45 -3.48 17.14
C GLY A 496 -6.47 -4.79 16.36
N SER A 497 -7.39 -4.89 15.39
CA SER A 497 -7.45 -6.02 14.47
C SER A 497 -6.63 -5.74 13.22
N TYR A 498 -6.27 -6.78 12.46
CA TYR A 498 -5.64 -6.65 11.15
C TYR A 498 -6.37 -5.63 10.26
N ALA A 499 -7.71 -5.71 10.21
CA ALA A 499 -8.53 -4.80 9.41
C ALA A 499 -8.33 -3.32 9.82
N LYS A 500 -8.21 -3.03 11.11
CA LYS A 500 -7.96 -1.66 11.58
C LYS A 500 -6.55 -1.17 11.20
N ILE A 501 -5.55 -2.05 11.27
CA ILE A 501 -4.17 -1.72 10.86
C ILE A 501 -4.07 -1.52 9.35
N ALA A 502 -4.74 -2.37 8.57
CA ALA A 502 -4.85 -2.21 7.13
C ALA A 502 -5.52 -0.87 6.78
N THR A 503 -6.65 -0.53 7.43
CA THR A 503 -7.30 0.77 7.24
C THR A 503 -6.37 1.94 7.60
N ALA A 504 -5.60 1.83 8.69
CA ALA A 504 -4.64 2.87 9.09
C ALA A 504 -3.58 3.14 8.00
N HIS A 505 -3.02 2.07 7.41
CA HIS A 505 -2.12 2.23 6.26
C HIS A 505 -2.83 2.78 5.03
N GLN A 506 -4.07 2.35 4.77
CA GLN A 506 -4.82 2.77 3.59
C GLN A 506 -5.22 4.24 3.62
N GLN A 507 -5.55 4.74 4.80
CA GLN A 507 -6.01 6.10 5.03
C GLN A 507 -4.90 7.04 5.49
N LEU A 508 -3.68 6.51 5.69
CA LEU A 508 -2.53 7.23 6.24
C LEU A 508 -2.84 7.88 7.60
N THR A 509 -3.65 7.19 8.41
CA THR A 509 -4.05 7.61 9.75
C THR A 509 -3.28 6.83 10.81
N ALA A 510 -3.14 7.41 12.01
CA ALA A 510 -2.57 6.68 13.15
C ALA A 510 -3.29 5.35 13.39
N ALA A 511 -2.54 4.34 13.82
CA ALA A 511 -3.12 3.08 14.26
C ALA A 511 -4.02 3.30 15.49
N PRO A 512 -4.99 2.41 15.77
CA PRO A 512 -5.96 2.59 16.86
C PRO A 512 -5.33 2.76 18.24
N THR A 513 -4.14 2.21 18.45
CA THR A 513 -3.41 2.26 19.71
C THR A 513 -1.92 2.24 19.40
N SER A 514 -1.07 2.85 20.23
CA SER A 514 0.37 2.71 20.05
C SER A 514 0.85 1.41 20.72
N PRO A 515 1.63 0.53 20.05
CA PRO A 515 2.15 -0.70 20.65
C PRO A 515 3.06 -0.43 21.84
N SER A 516 3.82 0.66 21.77
CA SER A 516 4.54 1.20 22.90
C SER A 516 4.64 2.72 22.80
N GLY A 517 5.10 3.35 23.88
CA GLY A 517 5.28 4.80 23.97
C GLY A 517 3.98 5.62 23.99
N HIS A 518 4.13 6.91 24.31
CA HIS A 518 3.03 7.86 24.32
C HIS A 518 2.99 8.61 22.98
N PRO A 519 1.87 8.56 22.23
CA PRO A 519 1.66 9.49 21.14
C PRO A 519 1.64 10.92 21.68
N ASN A 520 1.99 11.88 20.83
CA ASN A 520 1.95 13.29 21.21
C ASN A 520 0.53 13.80 21.43
#